data_AF-H0PWN4-F1
#
_entry.id   AF-H0PWN4-F1
#
_cell.length_a   1.000
_cell.length_b   1.000
_cell.length_c   1.000
_cell.angle_alpha   90.00
_cell.angle_beta   90.00
_cell.angle_gamma   90.00
#
_symmetry.space_group_name_H-M   'P 1'
#
loop_
_entity.id
_entity.type
_entity.pdbx_description
1 polymer ?
#
loop_
_entity_poly.entity_id
_entity_poly.type
_entity_poly.pdbx_seq_one_letter_code
_entity_poly.pdbx_strand_id
1 'polypeptide(L)'
;MRAAIRTCAHMLVAAFATASAAAGTAALASGAEQAPGWAIAPEVYGFDLPLQGASLFDQRVAALGGPAAIPFPFENLLRRLEGTARCPDLPDGRCLVRVLIPIGRSLQRLAAAPEFFRRPRVVAAMVGEPGAGAGEEGPLQRDRLYLGYVEGSDVIEVISYNEAAARFEFQLVHDYRPGSTPRLTYASRAVCLSCHQNHAPIFSRPLWQETNANPAVAARLLAFGESVQGVPVRRGIDLPAAIDAAVARANRFALWQTLWRDGCGDGARGVRCRAALFEAALRYRATGRHEQTERIREAILPVFAVAWRARWPRGLALPDPNIPNRDPLPGDVVAISPALANIPARFEPLAPREPLEIWTEPDTLRLNETIAGLADFLDDGDLARIRAALAHRNLRTANFDAVSDAISTLAAAPDGGPFAAGPFRRDRLMPALLAQLGQRAPTTHQARSDIPPARYPEHQPVPIAGLFQRYCTPCHQTPASTPPNFLDGGNATAQARLTHCAARIRYRLAMWQLPPEARPKTPMPPLQALRGLGADPATWAASSELATLQTYAAELAGGGPVPKPDNYETLPPCLPG
;
A
#
# COMPACT_ATOMS: atom_id res chain seq x y z
N MET A 1 69.34 39.92 45.73
CA MET A 1 69.07 39.79 47.19
C MET A 1 67.72 39.08 47.38
N ARG A 2 67.37 38.69 48.63
CA ARG A 2 66.11 38.04 49.05
C ARG A 2 64.93 39.05 49.06
N ALA A 3 63.62 38.69 49.10
CA ALA A 3 62.87 37.43 48.88
C ALA A 3 61.33 37.70 48.83
N ALA A 4 60.53 36.64 48.66
CA ALA A 4 59.05 36.57 48.65
C ALA A 4 58.36 37.24 47.43
N ILE A 5 57.15 36.90 46.98
CA ILE A 5 56.01 36.07 47.48
C ILE A 5 55.51 35.21 46.25
N ARG A 6 54.80 34.07 46.23
CA ARG A 6 53.72 33.42 47.04
C ARG A 6 53.69 31.88 46.86
N THR A 7 52.67 31.22 47.41
CA THR A 7 52.27 29.78 47.31
C THR A 7 50.79 29.69 46.85
N CYS A 8 50.14 28.59 46.41
CA CYS A 8 50.49 27.16 46.17
C CYS A 8 49.46 26.50 45.17
N ALA A 9 49.50 25.15 45.05
CA ALA A 9 48.63 24.21 44.28
C ALA A 9 48.91 24.14 42.75
N HIS A 10 49.09 22.99 42.06
CA HIS A 10 48.51 21.61 42.10
C HIS A 10 47.12 21.52 41.42
N MET A 11 46.80 20.54 40.56
CA MET A 11 47.41 19.23 40.24
C MET A 11 47.69 19.00 38.72
N LEU A 12 48.44 17.95 38.40
CA LEU A 12 48.63 17.41 37.03
C LEU A 12 47.55 16.39 36.64
N VAL A 13 47.26 16.32 35.34
CA VAL A 13 46.89 15.07 34.65
C VAL A 13 47.66 15.02 33.33
N ALA A 14 48.26 13.88 32.99
CA ALA A 14 48.95 13.64 31.73
C ALA A 14 48.41 12.36 31.08
N ALA A 15 48.10 12.42 29.77
CA ALA A 15 47.64 11.28 29.00
C ALA A 15 48.81 10.69 28.19
N PHE A 16 49.16 9.43 28.47
CA PHE A 16 50.09 8.67 27.65
C PHE A 16 49.36 7.95 26.52
N ALA A 17 49.94 7.98 25.32
CA ALA A 17 49.51 7.14 24.21
C ALA A 17 50.37 5.86 24.14
N THR A 18 49.73 4.72 23.95
CA THR A 18 50.38 3.45 23.60
C THR A 18 49.61 2.79 22.47
N ALA A 19 50.34 2.14 21.55
CA ALA A 19 49.77 1.45 20.41
C ALA A 19 49.59 -0.05 20.68
N SER A 20 48.57 -0.64 20.06
CA SER A 20 48.41 -2.09 19.95
C SER A 20 48.01 -2.46 18.53
N ALA A 21 48.75 -3.38 17.91
CA ALA A 21 48.34 -4.01 16.67
C ALA A 21 47.39 -5.18 16.98
N ALA A 22 46.35 -5.35 16.17
CA ALA A 22 45.45 -6.51 16.22
C ALA A 22 45.23 -7.03 14.79
N ALA A 23 45.18 -8.35 14.64
CA ALA A 23 45.18 -9.01 13.34
C ALA A 23 43.93 -8.67 12.50
N GLY A 24 44.11 -8.54 11.18
CA GLY A 24 43.00 -8.42 10.24
C GLY A 24 42.23 -9.74 10.15
N THR A 25 41.04 -9.78 10.74
CA THR A 25 40.08 -10.88 10.55
C THR A 25 39.38 -10.71 9.20
N ALA A 26 39.90 -11.38 8.17
CA ALA A 26 39.16 -11.61 6.94
C ALA A 26 37.91 -12.44 7.29
N ALA A 27 36.75 -11.78 7.35
CA ALA A 27 35.50 -12.44 7.68
C ALA A 27 35.16 -13.45 6.57
N LEU A 28 35.26 -14.74 6.90
CA LEU A 28 34.75 -15.83 6.06
C LEU A 28 33.22 -15.68 5.98
N ALA A 29 32.75 -15.03 4.92
CA ALA A 29 31.33 -14.89 4.65
C ALA A 29 30.72 -16.29 4.48
N SER A 30 29.91 -16.70 5.45
CA SER A 30 29.15 -17.95 5.37
C SER A 30 28.22 -17.88 4.16
N GLY A 31 28.28 -18.90 3.31
CA GLY A 31 27.57 -18.98 2.04
C GLY A 31 26.06 -19.21 2.15
N ALA A 32 25.36 -18.39 2.94
CA ALA A 32 23.92 -18.21 2.79
C ALA A 32 23.70 -17.56 1.42
N GLU A 33 23.12 -18.31 0.48
CA GLU A 33 22.92 -17.84 -0.89
C GLU A 33 22.00 -16.62 -0.89
N GLN A 34 22.53 -15.48 -1.33
CA GLN A 34 21.81 -14.20 -1.22
C GLN A 34 20.57 -14.21 -2.11
N ALA A 35 19.43 -13.94 -1.49
CA ALA A 35 18.13 -13.80 -2.15
C ALA A 35 18.10 -12.57 -3.09
N PRO A 36 17.21 -12.54 -4.10
CA PRO A 36 16.94 -11.32 -4.86
C PRO A 36 16.47 -10.20 -3.93
N GLY A 37 16.87 -8.96 -4.23
CA GLY A 37 16.40 -7.79 -3.48
C GLY A 37 14.97 -7.43 -3.89
N TRP A 38 14.07 -7.16 -2.95
CA TRP A 38 12.69 -6.79 -3.28
C TRP A 38 12.58 -5.34 -3.76
N ALA A 39 11.77 -5.09 -4.79
CA ALA A 39 11.41 -3.73 -5.23
C ALA A 39 10.68 -2.93 -4.14
N ILE A 40 9.96 -3.64 -3.27
CA ILE A 40 9.46 -3.18 -1.97
C ILE A 40 9.36 -4.40 -1.04
N ALA A 41 10.02 -4.34 0.12
CA ALA A 41 10.17 -5.48 1.02
C ALA A 41 8.90 -5.69 1.88
N PRO A 42 8.22 -6.84 1.80
CA PRO A 42 6.85 -7.00 2.34
C PRO A 42 6.77 -7.06 3.87
N GLU A 43 7.91 -7.11 4.57
CA GLU A 43 8.00 -7.07 6.04
C GLU A 43 8.36 -5.67 6.58
N VAL A 44 8.74 -4.72 5.72
CA VAL A 44 9.26 -3.40 6.13
C VAL A 44 8.14 -2.36 6.12
N TYR A 45 7.20 -2.48 7.06
CA TYR A 45 5.93 -1.73 7.05
C TYR A 45 6.08 -0.20 7.02
N GLY A 46 7.10 0.33 7.70
CA GLY A 46 7.34 1.77 7.86
C GLY A 46 6.31 2.47 8.76
N PHE A 47 6.46 3.78 8.93
CA PHE A 47 5.58 4.59 9.79
C PHE A 47 4.13 4.62 9.29
N ASP A 48 3.17 4.45 10.21
CA ASP A 48 1.73 4.50 9.93
C ASP A 48 1.32 5.82 9.28
N LEU A 49 1.78 6.93 9.85
CA LEU A 49 1.60 8.28 9.29
C LEU A 49 2.55 8.56 8.12
N PRO A 50 2.15 9.41 7.15
CA PRO A 50 3.00 9.84 6.06
C PRO A 50 4.05 10.83 6.59
N LEU A 51 5.34 10.55 6.34
CA LEU A 51 6.42 11.49 6.68
C LEU A 51 6.40 12.77 5.80
N GLN A 52 5.77 12.70 4.62
CA GLN A 52 5.71 13.79 3.65
C GLN A 52 4.39 13.77 2.88
N GLY A 53 3.82 14.95 2.65
CA GLY A 53 2.61 15.16 1.86
C GLY A 53 1.36 14.49 2.44
N ALA A 54 0.41 14.22 1.55
CA ALA A 54 -0.92 13.72 1.87
C ALA A 54 -1.41 12.81 0.74
N SER A 55 -2.30 11.86 1.07
CA SER A 55 -2.82 10.90 0.10
C SER A 55 -3.75 11.58 -0.93
N LEU A 56 -4.04 10.89 -2.04
CA LEU A 56 -5.10 11.33 -2.96
C LEU A 56 -6.46 11.42 -2.24
N PHE A 57 -6.76 10.54 -1.29
CA PHE A 57 -8.02 10.64 -0.53
C PHE A 57 -8.04 11.84 0.41
N ASP A 58 -6.94 12.18 1.08
CA ASP A 58 -6.83 13.39 1.91
C ASP A 58 -7.13 14.65 1.08
N GLN A 59 -6.56 14.73 -0.13
CA GLN A 59 -6.79 15.83 -1.06
C GLN A 59 -8.25 15.90 -1.53
N ARG A 60 -8.89 14.75 -1.80
CA ARG A 60 -10.31 14.70 -2.18
C ARG A 60 -11.21 15.08 -1.01
N VAL A 61 -10.90 14.67 0.22
CA VAL A 61 -11.65 15.02 1.44
C VAL A 61 -11.48 16.50 1.81
N ALA A 62 -10.29 17.08 1.66
CA ALA A 62 -10.09 18.52 1.78
C ALA A 62 -10.99 19.30 0.79
N ALA A 63 -11.07 18.84 -0.48
CA ALA A 63 -11.97 19.39 -1.50
C ALA A 63 -13.49 19.13 -1.25
N LEU A 64 -13.87 18.50 -0.14
CA LEU A 64 -15.25 18.46 0.36
C LEU A 64 -15.52 19.48 1.47
N GLY A 65 -14.48 20.07 2.08
CA GLY A 65 -14.58 20.77 3.37
C GLY A 65 -14.15 19.93 4.58
N GLY A 66 -13.40 18.84 4.36
CA GLY A 66 -12.84 17.99 5.41
C GLY A 66 -13.71 16.77 5.78
N PRO A 67 -13.28 15.95 6.76
CA PRO A 67 -13.89 14.64 7.04
C PRO A 67 -15.38 14.68 7.39
N ALA A 68 -15.83 15.73 8.10
CA ALA A 68 -17.23 15.92 8.45
C ALA A 68 -18.15 16.15 7.23
N ALA A 69 -17.58 16.51 6.07
CA ALA A 69 -18.30 16.72 4.82
C ALA A 69 -18.26 15.50 3.88
N ILE A 70 -17.72 14.35 4.31
CA ILE A 70 -17.80 13.08 3.58
C ILE A 70 -19.28 12.65 3.53
N PRO A 71 -19.94 12.65 2.36
CA PRO A 71 -21.39 12.50 2.29
C PRO A 71 -21.83 11.06 2.52
N PHE A 72 -22.97 10.90 3.19
CA PHE A 72 -23.70 9.64 3.39
C PHE A 72 -24.94 9.59 2.47
N PRO A 73 -25.44 8.42 2.02
CA PRO A 73 -24.81 7.08 2.07
C PRO A 73 -23.66 6.93 1.05
N PHE A 74 -23.06 5.74 0.98
CA PHE A 74 -21.81 5.47 0.24
C PHE A 74 -21.88 5.84 -1.25
N GLU A 75 -23.04 5.69 -1.86
CA GLU A 75 -23.34 6.09 -3.23
C GLU A 75 -23.12 7.59 -3.46
N ASN A 76 -23.36 8.44 -2.45
CA ASN A 76 -23.12 9.87 -2.54
C ASN A 76 -21.61 10.18 -2.54
N LEU A 77 -20.82 9.47 -1.72
CA LEU A 77 -19.37 9.58 -1.76
C LEU A 77 -18.82 9.10 -3.11
N LEU A 78 -19.23 7.93 -3.59
CA LEU A 78 -18.79 7.42 -4.88
C LEU A 78 -19.20 8.34 -6.04
N ARG A 79 -20.40 8.92 -6.03
CA ARG A 79 -20.80 9.95 -7.03
C ARG A 79 -19.93 11.21 -6.94
N ARG A 80 -19.60 11.68 -5.72
CA ARG A 80 -18.80 12.90 -5.51
C ARG A 80 -17.31 12.71 -5.86
N LEU A 81 -16.77 11.50 -5.69
CA LEU A 81 -15.39 11.15 -6.10
C LEU A 81 -15.25 10.99 -7.62
N GLU A 82 -16.27 10.44 -8.30
CA GLU A 82 -16.30 10.28 -9.76
C GLU A 82 -16.61 11.59 -10.50
N GLY A 83 -17.41 12.47 -9.89
CA GLY A 83 -17.81 13.75 -10.48
C GLY A 83 -18.74 13.57 -11.68
N THR A 84 -18.51 14.37 -12.72
CA THR A 84 -19.28 14.38 -13.98
C THR A 84 -18.53 13.76 -15.16
N ALA A 85 -17.24 13.44 -14.99
CA ALA A 85 -16.37 12.95 -16.06
C ALA A 85 -16.76 11.56 -16.55
N ARG A 86 -16.38 11.25 -17.79
CA ARG A 86 -16.60 9.95 -18.43
C ARG A 86 -15.27 9.38 -18.94
N CYS A 87 -15.16 8.06 -18.88
CA CYS A 87 -14.03 7.30 -19.41
C CYS A 87 -14.60 6.30 -20.42
N PRO A 88 -14.77 6.69 -21.70
CA PRO A 88 -15.52 5.90 -22.68
C PRO A 88 -14.85 4.56 -23.03
N ASP A 89 -13.52 4.47 -22.87
CA ASP A 89 -12.72 3.27 -23.11
C ASP A 89 -12.83 2.23 -21.97
N LEU A 90 -13.62 2.53 -20.93
CA LEU A 90 -13.89 1.62 -19.80
C LEU A 90 -15.33 1.10 -19.82
N PRO A 91 -15.58 -0.09 -19.25
CA PRO A 91 -16.94 -0.59 -19.03
C PRO A 91 -17.84 0.41 -18.29
N ASP A 92 -19.14 0.39 -18.61
CA ASP A 92 -20.15 1.39 -18.23
C ASP A 92 -19.84 2.85 -18.67
N GLY A 93 -18.69 3.12 -19.32
CA GLY A 93 -18.22 4.47 -19.65
C GLY A 93 -17.74 5.29 -18.44
N ARG A 94 -17.34 4.61 -17.35
CA ARG A 94 -17.13 5.21 -16.01
C ARG A 94 -15.68 5.10 -15.55
N CYS A 95 -15.16 6.18 -14.97
CA CYS A 95 -13.81 6.21 -14.42
C CYS A 95 -13.70 5.48 -13.07
N LEU A 96 -14.80 5.47 -12.28
CA LEU A 96 -14.89 4.81 -10.99
C LEU A 96 -15.68 3.49 -11.12
N VAL A 97 -14.95 2.39 -11.33
CA VAL A 97 -15.49 1.03 -11.51
C VAL A 97 -15.91 0.44 -10.17
N ARG A 98 -17.00 -0.34 -10.15
CA ARG A 98 -17.65 -0.82 -8.92
C ARG A 98 -18.08 -2.29 -9.05
N VAL A 99 -17.95 -3.06 -7.97
CA VAL A 99 -18.43 -4.45 -7.85
C VAL A 99 -19.01 -4.72 -6.46
N LEU A 100 -19.91 -5.71 -6.37
CA LEU A 100 -20.49 -6.20 -5.12
C LEU A 100 -19.85 -7.53 -4.73
N ILE A 101 -19.42 -7.67 -3.48
CA ILE A 101 -18.79 -8.87 -2.92
C ILE A 101 -19.55 -9.27 -1.64
N PRO A 102 -20.56 -10.16 -1.71
CA PRO A 102 -21.37 -10.53 -0.54
C PRO A 102 -20.57 -11.28 0.55
N ILE A 103 -19.70 -12.21 0.14
CA ILE A 103 -18.97 -13.11 1.06
C ILE A 103 -17.47 -13.00 0.74
N GLY A 104 -16.89 -11.85 1.03
CA GLY A 104 -15.49 -11.52 0.73
C GLY A 104 -14.48 -11.93 1.80
N ARG A 105 -13.22 -11.50 1.61
CA ARG A 105 -12.07 -11.83 2.47
C ARG A 105 -11.48 -10.64 3.25
N SER A 106 -12.15 -9.49 3.23
CA SER A 106 -11.78 -8.30 4.03
C SER A 106 -11.83 -8.55 5.54
N LEU A 107 -11.26 -7.64 6.32
CA LEU A 107 -11.39 -7.63 7.78
C LEU A 107 -12.88 -7.57 8.18
N GLN A 108 -13.63 -6.67 7.53
CA GLN A 108 -15.07 -6.46 7.70
C GLN A 108 -15.97 -7.58 7.11
N ARG A 109 -15.44 -8.74 6.72
CA ARG A 109 -16.24 -9.80 6.03
C ARG A 109 -17.42 -10.36 6.83
N LEU A 110 -17.44 -10.17 8.16
CA LEU A 110 -18.52 -10.60 9.04
C LEU A 110 -19.53 -9.48 9.36
N ALA A 111 -19.27 -8.23 9.00
CA ALA A 111 -20.11 -7.08 9.40
C ALA A 111 -21.56 -7.16 8.86
N ALA A 112 -21.75 -7.80 7.70
CA ALA A 112 -23.07 -8.02 7.13
C ALA A 112 -23.83 -9.22 7.72
N ALA A 113 -23.16 -10.12 8.45
CA ALA A 113 -23.67 -11.47 8.75
C ALA A 113 -24.98 -11.48 9.57
N PRO A 114 -25.94 -12.38 9.27
CA PRO A 114 -25.95 -13.36 8.18
C PRO A 114 -26.42 -12.78 6.83
N GLU A 115 -26.80 -11.51 6.77
CA GLU A 115 -27.48 -10.83 5.65
C GLU A 115 -26.54 -10.43 4.49
N PHE A 116 -25.53 -11.25 4.18
CA PHE A 116 -24.45 -10.98 3.22
C PHE A 116 -24.92 -10.47 1.85
N PHE A 117 -26.07 -10.94 1.36
CA PHE A 117 -26.63 -10.54 0.06
C PHE A 117 -27.57 -9.32 0.14
N ARG A 118 -28.05 -8.96 1.33
CA ARG A 118 -28.81 -7.73 1.58
C ARG A 118 -27.87 -6.53 1.76
N ARG A 119 -26.77 -6.74 2.49
CA ARG A 119 -25.71 -5.76 2.76
C ARG A 119 -24.35 -6.23 2.19
N PRO A 120 -24.22 -6.45 0.87
CA PRO A 120 -22.95 -6.87 0.29
C PRO A 120 -21.87 -5.80 0.46
N ARG A 121 -20.60 -6.21 0.43
CA ARG A 121 -19.48 -5.25 0.36
C ARG A 121 -19.51 -4.57 -1.00
N VAL A 122 -19.55 -3.23 -1.03
CA VAL A 122 -19.22 -2.47 -2.23
C VAL A 122 -17.72 -2.28 -2.28
N VAL A 123 -17.10 -2.66 -3.40
CA VAL A 123 -15.72 -2.26 -3.74
C VAL A 123 -15.79 -1.30 -4.91
N ALA A 124 -15.05 -0.18 -4.80
CA ALA A 124 -14.88 0.80 -5.85
C ALA A 124 -13.39 1.09 -6.10
N ALA A 125 -13.01 1.28 -7.36
CA ALA A 125 -11.65 1.60 -7.76
C ALA A 125 -11.66 2.63 -8.89
N MET A 126 -10.75 3.61 -8.82
CA MET A 126 -10.57 4.61 -9.86
C MET A 126 -9.68 4.03 -10.97
N VAL A 127 -10.31 3.41 -11.97
CA VAL A 127 -9.64 2.67 -13.06
C VAL A 127 -9.36 3.56 -14.27
N GLY A 128 -10.12 4.65 -14.42
CA GLY A 128 -9.91 5.69 -15.44
C GLY A 128 -9.29 6.95 -14.83
N GLU A 129 -8.76 7.84 -15.66
CA GLU A 129 -8.48 9.21 -15.26
C GLU A 129 -9.69 10.06 -15.62
N PRO A 130 -10.45 10.59 -14.65
CA PRO A 130 -11.50 11.59 -14.90
C PRO A 130 -10.91 12.77 -15.66
N GLY A 131 -11.26 12.89 -16.94
CA GLY A 131 -10.70 13.92 -17.83
C GLY A 131 -10.86 15.32 -17.25
N ALA A 132 -9.73 15.94 -16.90
CA ALA A 132 -9.68 17.30 -16.40
C ALA A 132 -10.24 18.27 -17.45
N GLY A 133 -10.84 19.39 -17.01
CA GLY A 133 -11.13 20.51 -17.90
C GLY A 133 -9.84 20.96 -18.60
N ALA A 134 -9.92 21.34 -19.86
CA ALA A 134 -8.73 21.59 -20.69
C ALA A 134 -7.86 22.73 -20.10
N GLY A 135 -6.79 22.34 -19.39
CA GLY A 135 -5.87 23.24 -18.71
C GLY A 135 -5.85 23.14 -17.17
N GLU A 136 -6.81 22.45 -16.55
CA GLU A 136 -6.88 22.32 -15.08
C GLU A 136 -5.69 21.53 -14.50
N GLU A 137 -5.23 21.96 -13.33
CA GLU A 137 -4.23 21.23 -12.53
C GLU A 137 -4.92 20.43 -11.41
N GLY A 138 -4.63 19.14 -11.34
CA GLY A 138 -5.16 18.26 -10.30
C GLY A 138 -4.30 17.01 -10.13
N PRO A 139 -4.41 16.31 -8.98
CA PRO A 139 -3.69 15.07 -8.73
C PRO A 139 -4.27 13.94 -9.58
N LEU A 140 -3.39 13.12 -10.16
CA LEU A 140 -3.76 11.92 -10.92
C LEU A 140 -4.59 10.96 -10.06
N GLN A 141 -5.64 10.39 -10.64
CA GLN A 141 -6.64 9.58 -9.95
C GLN A 141 -6.63 8.13 -10.42
N ARG A 142 -6.25 7.89 -11.68
CA ARG A 142 -6.17 6.55 -12.26
C ARG A 142 -5.21 5.68 -11.45
N ASP A 143 -5.66 4.49 -11.10
CA ASP A 143 -4.92 3.46 -10.35
C ASP A 143 -4.48 3.93 -8.93
N ARG A 144 -5.05 5.03 -8.41
CA ARG A 144 -4.56 5.74 -7.22
C ARG A 144 -5.56 5.84 -6.06
N LEU A 145 -6.81 5.40 -6.23
CA LEU A 145 -7.84 5.41 -5.20
C LEU A 145 -8.74 4.17 -5.24
N TYR A 146 -8.86 3.50 -4.09
CA TYR A 146 -9.65 2.29 -3.88
C TYR A 146 -10.41 2.40 -2.57
N LEU A 147 -11.69 2.01 -2.56
CA LEU A 147 -12.55 2.05 -1.38
C LEU A 147 -13.30 0.71 -1.21
N GLY A 148 -13.52 0.32 0.03
CA GLY A 148 -14.37 -0.80 0.42
C GLY A 148 -15.29 -0.42 1.57
N TYR A 149 -16.59 -0.70 1.43
CA TYR A 149 -17.60 -0.46 2.45
C TYR A 149 -18.52 -1.67 2.62
N VAL A 150 -18.98 -1.90 3.84
CA VAL A 150 -20.03 -2.88 4.17
C VAL A 150 -21.05 -2.16 5.06
N GLU A 151 -22.31 -2.10 4.65
CA GLU A 151 -23.37 -1.55 5.51
C GLU A 151 -23.44 -2.37 6.81
N GLY A 152 -23.40 -1.68 7.96
CA GLY A 152 -23.28 -2.30 9.29
C GLY A 152 -21.85 -2.47 9.83
N SER A 153 -20.82 -2.11 9.06
CA SER A 153 -19.43 -1.98 9.58
C SER A 153 -19.13 -0.62 10.21
N ASP A 154 -19.96 0.39 9.93
CA ASP A 154 -19.78 1.82 10.25
C ASP A 154 -18.40 2.41 9.83
N VAL A 155 -17.67 1.71 8.94
CA VAL A 155 -16.30 2.05 8.53
C VAL A 155 -16.12 1.87 7.02
N ILE A 156 -15.55 2.89 6.35
CA ILE A 156 -14.99 2.73 4.99
C ILE A 156 -13.50 2.42 5.11
N GLU A 157 -13.05 1.33 4.49
CA GLU A 157 -11.63 1.03 4.26
C GLU A 157 -11.17 1.74 2.97
N VAL A 158 -10.11 2.54 3.04
CA VAL A 158 -9.57 3.30 1.90
C VAL A 158 -8.08 3.01 1.70
N ILE A 159 -7.69 2.80 0.44
CA ILE A 159 -6.28 2.71 0.01
C ILE A 159 -6.08 3.77 -1.06
N SER A 160 -5.15 4.71 -0.86
CA SER A 160 -4.89 5.74 -1.86
C SER A 160 -3.44 6.21 -1.91
N TYR A 161 -2.99 6.66 -3.08
CA TYR A 161 -1.59 6.96 -3.33
C TYR A 161 -1.18 8.32 -2.77
N ASN A 162 -0.05 8.37 -2.05
CA ASN A 162 0.63 9.59 -1.65
C ASN A 162 1.89 9.74 -2.50
N GLU A 163 1.84 10.67 -3.46
CA GLU A 163 2.95 10.93 -4.37
C GLU A 163 4.21 11.42 -3.64
N ALA A 164 4.06 12.16 -2.54
CA ALA A 164 5.19 12.70 -1.78
C ALA A 164 5.95 11.65 -0.98
N ALA A 165 5.23 10.68 -0.40
CA ALA A 165 5.83 9.52 0.26
C ALA A 165 6.10 8.35 -0.69
N ALA A 166 5.83 8.50 -1.99
CA ALA A 166 5.99 7.49 -3.05
C ALA A 166 5.23 6.16 -2.84
N ARG A 167 4.25 6.13 -1.93
CA ARG A 167 3.62 4.89 -1.41
C ARG A 167 2.10 4.99 -1.37
N PHE A 168 1.40 3.86 -1.28
CA PHE A 168 0.00 3.88 -0.87
C PHE A 168 -0.12 4.04 0.65
N GLU A 169 -1.09 4.85 1.05
CA GLU A 169 -1.55 5.04 2.41
C GLU A 169 -2.83 4.24 2.64
N PHE A 170 -3.03 3.84 3.90
CA PHE A 170 -4.18 3.04 4.35
C PHE A 170 -4.94 3.86 5.38
N GLN A 171 -6.24 4.04 5.17
CA GLN A 171 -7.05 5.00 5.91
C GLN A 171 -8.43 4.42 6.22
N LEU A 172 -9.02 4.86 7.33
CA LEU A 172 -10.37 4.48 7.75
C LEU A 172 -11.24 5.74 7.86
N VAL A 173 -12.45 5.67 7.31
CA VAL A 173 -13.52 6.63 7.64
C VAL A 173 -14.42 5.97 8.66
N HIS A 174 -14.26 6.31 9.94
CA HIS A 174 -15.08 5.84 11.05
C HIS A 174 -16.41 6.62 11.13
N ASP A 175 -17.35 6.06 11.90
CA ASP A 175 -18.68 6.63 12.18
C ASP A 175 -19.52 6.86 10.91
N TYR A 176 -19.28 6.06 9.87
CA TYR A 176 -19.89 6.21 8.56
C TYR A 176 -21.26 5.52 8.47
N ARG A 177 -22.26 6.20 9.06
CA ARG A 177 -23.63 5.71 9.25
C ARG A 177 -24.64 6.89 9.37
N PRO A 178 -25.96 6.63 9.32
CA PRO A 178 -26.97 7.69 9.45
C PRO A 178 -26.79 8.54 10.72
N GLY A 179 -26.94 9.86 10.58
CA GLY A 179 -26.94 10.81 11.71
C GLY A 179 -25.61 10.96 12.47
N SER A 180 -24.51 10.37 11.99
CA SER A 180 -23.18 10.46 12.61
C SER A 180 -22.22 11.32 11.78
N THR A 181 -21.24 11.95 12.43
CA THR A 181 -20.22 12.78 11.76
C THR A 181 -18.99 11.93 11.43
N PRO A 182 -18.63 11.72 10.15
CA PRO A 182 -17.52 10.84 9.79
C PRO A 182 -16.16 11.35 10.27
N ARG A 183 -15.29 10.43 10.72
CA ARG A 183 -13.91 10.73 11.14
C ARG A 183 -12.90 10.00 10.29
N LEU A 184 -11.97 10.74 9.67
CA LEU A 184 -10.85 10.17 8.92
C LEU A 184 -9.65 9.92 9.84
N THR A 185 -9.12 8.70 9.80
CA THR A 185 -7.87 8.29 10.47
C THR A 185 -6.97 7.55 9.47
N TYR A 186 -5.68 7.46 9.79
CA TYR A 186 -4.77 6.51 9.17
C TYR A 186 -4.85 5.16 9.90
N ALA A 187 -4.80 4.07 9.13
CA ALA A 187 -4.81 2.70 9.64
C ALA A 187 -3.39 2.24 10.00
N SER A 188 -3.28 1.22 10.86
CA SER A 188 -1.97 0.61 11.12
C SER A 188 -1.49 -0.13 9.87
N ARG A 189 -0.28 0.21 9.41
CA ARG A 189 0.38 -0.46 8.30
C ARG A 189 0.73 -1.91 8.66
N ALA A 190 0.97 -2.24 9.92
CA ALA A 190 1.16 -3.64 10.33
C ALA A 190 -0.10 -4.50 10.11
N VAL A 191 -1.29 -3.97 10.45
CA VAL A 191 -2.59 -4.59 10.09
C VAL A 191 -2.71 -4.74 8.58
N CYS A 192 -2.57 -3.63 7.85
CA CYS A 192 -2.91 -3.59 6.42
C CYS A 192 -1.93 -4.43 5.59
N LEU A 193 -0.63 -4.28 5.80
CA LEU A 193 0.42 -4.88 4.98
C LEU A 193 0.61 -6.38 5.24
N SER A 194 0.09 -6.92 6.36
CA SER A 194 -0.04 -8.36 6.55
C SER A 194 -0.85 -9.04 5.42
N CYS A 195 -1.83 -8.31 4.84
CA CYS A 195 -2.57 -8.71 3.63
C CYS A 195 -2.03 -7.99 2.37
N HIS A 196 -1.79 -6.69 2.47
CA HIS A 196 -1.29 -5.81 1.41
C HIS A 196 0.24 -5.82 1.33
N GLN A 197 0.82 -7.01 1.24
CA GLN A 197 2.27 -7.28 1.31
C GLN A 197 3.09 -6.41 0.32
N ASN A 198 2.48 -6.00 -0.79
CA ASN A 198 3.08 -5.19 -1.85
C ASN A 198 3.06 -3.67 -1.55
N HIS A 199 2.54 -3.27 -0.40
CA HIS A 199 2.25 -1.88 0.00
C HIS A 199 1.33 -1.14 -0.99
N ALA A 200 0.39 -1.88 -1.57
CA ALA A 200 -0.58 -1.48 -2.59
C ALA A 200 -1.86 -2.34 -2.49
N PRO A 201 -2.94 -2.04 -3.23
CA PRO A 201 -4.15 -2.87 -3.25
C PRO A 201 -3.88 -4.32 -3.68
N ILE A 202 -4.67 -5.29 -3.19
CA ILE A 202 -4.54 -6.72 -3.51
C ILE A 202 -5.93 -7.34 -3.74
N PHE A 203 -6.04 -8.24 -4.71
CA PHE A 203 -7.31 -8.84 -5.14
C PHE A 203 -7.12 -10.27 -5.68
N SER A 204 -8.23 -10.97 -5.91
CA SER A 204 -8.23 -12.32 -6.51
C SER A 204 -7.48 -12.37 -7.84
N ARG A 205 -6.91 -13.53 -8.18
CA ARG A 205 -6.64 -13.88 -9.58
C ARG A 205 -7.93 -13.75 -10.42
N PRO A 206 -7.85 -13.52 -11.75
CA PRO A 206 -9.00 -13.36 -12.64
C PRO A 206 -10.13 -14.39 -12.48
N LEU A 207 -11.31 -14.03 -13.02
CA LEU A 207 -12.66 -14.57 -12.74
C LEU A 207 -13.34 -13.99 -11.49
N TRP A 208 -12.61 -13.66 -10.42
CA TRP A 208 -13.13 -12.98 -9.21
C TRP A 208 -14.49 -13.55 -8.73
N GLN A 209 -14.57 -14.86 -8.48
CA GLN A 209 -15.83 -15.57 -8.22
C GLN A 209 -16.59 -15.12 -6.95
N GLU A 210 -15.95 -14.32 -6.09
CA GLU A 210 -16.58 -13.68 -4.91
C GLU A 210 -17.48 -12.49 -5.29
N THR A 211 -17.44 -12.01 -6.54
CA THR A 211 -18.19 -10.85 -7.04
C THR A 211 -19.53 -11.20 -7.67
N ASN A 212 -20.37 -10.18 -7.87
CA ASN A 212 -21.58 -10.25 -8.71
C ASN A 212 -21.35 -10.41 -10.23
N ALA A 213 -20.12 -10.65 -10.69
CA ALA A 213 -19.88 -11.23 -12.02
C ALA A 213 -20.06 -12.76 -12.03
N ASN A 214 -20.02 -13.43 -10.87
CA ASN A 214 -20.42 -14.83 -10.72
C ASN A 214 -21.96 -14.94 -10.81
N PRO A 215 -22.53 -15.71 -11.76
CA PRO A 215 -23.98 -15.85 -11.90
C PRO A 215 -24.69 -16.35 -10.63
N ALA A 216 -24.06 -17.23 -9.84
CA ALA A 216 -24.63 -17.75 -8.59
C ALA A 216 -24.70 -16.69 -7.47
N VAL A 217 -23.80 -15.71 -7.51
CA VAL A 217 -23.78 -14.53 -6.63
C VAL A 217 -24.82 -13.51 -7.10
N ALA A 218 -24.84 -13.20 -8.40
CA ALA A 218 -25.80 -12.29 -9.01
C ALA A 218 -27.26 -12.75 -8.81
N ALA A 219 -27.54 -14.05 -8.98
CA ALA A 219 -28.88 -14.61 -8.76
C ALA A 219 -29.39 -14.42 -7.32
N ARG A 220 -28.51 -14.54 -6.31
CA ARG A 220 -28.86 -14.31 -4.90
C ARG A 220 -28.98 -12.82 -4.55
N LEU A 221 -28.23 -11.95 -5.23
CA LEU A 221 -28.37 -10.50 -5.10
C LEU A 221 -29.66 -9.95 -5.72
N LEU A 222 -30.13 -10.55 -6.83
CA LEU A 222 -31.37 -10.12 -7.52
C LEU A 222 -32.62 -10.22 -6.63
N ALA A 223 -32.61 -11.07 -5.60
CA ALA A 223 -33.66 -11.13 -4.58
C ALA A 223 -33.82 -9.82 -3.77
N PHE A 224 -32.85 -8.91 -3.85
CA PHE A 224 -32.85 -7.60 -3.20
C PHE A 224 -32.97 -6.42 -4.18
N GLY A 225 -33.12 -6.71 -5.49
CA GLY A 225 -33.31 -5.71 -6.55
C GLY A 225 -32.30 -5.82 -7.71
N GLU A 226 -32.55 -5.07 -8.79
CA GLU A 226 -31.64 -5.01 -9.94
C GLU A 226 -30.37 -4.19 -9.69
N SER A 227 -30.38 -3.37 -8.64
CA SER A 227 -29.25 -2.57 -8.14
C SER A 227 -29.25 -2.62 -6.62
N VAL A 228 -28.11 -2.90 -6.01
CA VAL A 228 -27.92 -2.95 -4.55
C VAL A 228 -26.79 -2.00 -4.18
N GLN A 229 -27.00 -1.16 -3.17
CA GLN A 229 -26.10 -0.05 -2.78
C GLN A 229 -25.60 0.78 -4.00
N GLY A 230 -26.52 1.12 -4.91
CA GLY A 230 -26.22 1.90 -6.12
C GLY A 230 -25.32 1.22 -7.16
N VAL A 231 -25.11 -0.10 -7.06
CA VAL A 231 -24.36 -0.91 -8.04
C VAL A 231 -25.30 -1.90 -8.74
N PRO A 232 -25.44 -1.84 -10.07
CA PRO A 232 -26.23 -2.81 -10.83
C PRO A 232 -25.75 -4.25 -10.61
N VAL A 233 -26.68 -5.13 -10.24
CA VAL A 233 -26.40 -6.51 -9.83
C VAL A 233 -25.93 -7.36 -10.99
N ARG A 234 -26.58 -7.27 -12.16
CA ARG A 234 -26.10 -7.90 -13.39
C ARG A 234 -24.93 -7.09 -13.96
N ARG A 235 -23.78 -7.73 -14.17
CA ARG A 235 -22.60 -7.17 -14.88
C ARG A 235 -21.72 -8.29 -15.42
N GLY A 236 -20.87 -7.98 -16.39
CA GLY A 236 -19.90 -8.91 -16.95
C GLY A 236 -18.63 -9.06 -16.09
N ILE A 237 -17.73 -9.91 -16.58
CA ILE A 237 -16.38 -10.15 -16.01
C ILE A 237 -15.39 -9.02 -16.31
N ASP A 238 -15.73 -8.16 -17.26
CA ASP A 238 -15.01 -6.96 -17.67
C ASP A 238 -14.93 -5.92 -16.54
N LEU A 239 -15.97 -5.75 -15.73
CA LEU A 239 -15.97 -4.85 -14.58
C LEU A 239 -14.93 -5.28 -13.52
N PRO A 240 -14.91 -6.54 -13.03
CA PRO A 240 -13.80 -7.05 -12.23
C PRO A 240 -12.42 -6.94 -12.91
N ALA A 241 -12.31 -7.32 -14.19
CA ALA A 241 -11.04 -7.30 -14.93
C ALA A 241 -10.45 -5.88 -15.08
N ALA A 242 -11.30 -4.86 -15.19
CA ALA A 242 -10.89 -3.46 -15.20
C ALA A 242 -10.25 -3.04 -13.86
N ILE A 243 -10.80 -3.51 -12.72
CA ILE A 243 -10.17 -3.30 -11.39
C ILE A 243 -8.88 -4.11 -11.28
N ASP A 244 -8.86 -5.37 -11.71
CA ASP A 244 -7.69 -6.26 -11.72
C ASP A 244 -6.50 -5.63 -12.45
N ALA A 245 -6.74 -5.08 -13.65
CA ALA A 245 -5.75 -4.36 -14.44
C ALA A 245 -5.25 -3.06 -13.75
N ALA A 246 -6.13 -2.31 -13.08
CA ALA A 246 -5.72 -1.14 -12.29
C ALA A 246 -4.85 -1.53 -11.09
N VAL A 247 -5.18 -2.64 -10.42
CA VAL A 247 -4.43 -3.18 -9.29
C VAL A 247 -3.04 -3.64 -9.74
N ALA A 248 -2.93 -4.32 -10.90
CA ALA A 248 -1.66 -4.69 -11.49
C ALA A 248 -0.76 -3.48 -11.77
N ARG A 249 -1.31 -2.39 -12.34
CA ARG A 249 -0.58 -1.12 -12.54
C ARG A 249 -0.17 -0.46 -11.23
N ALA A 250 -1.08 -0.33 -10.28
CA ALA A 250 -0.83 0.26 -8.95
C ALA A 250 0.31 -0.44 -8.21
N ASN A 251 0.37 -1.78 -8.28
CA ASN A 251 1.44 -2.56 -7.63
C ASN A 251 2.82 -2.35 -8.27
N ARG A 252 2.89 -1.95 -9.54
CA ARG A 252 4.15 -1.59 -10.21
C ARG A 252 4.64 -0.18 -9.82
N PHE A 253 3.86 0.66 -9.14
CA PHE A 253 4.31 2.01 -8.73
C PHE A 253 5.52 1.98 -7.79
N ALA A 254 5.59 1.00 -6.88
CA ALA A 254 6.75 0.84 -6.00
C ALA A 254 8.02 0.47 -6.78
N LEU A 255 7.89 -0.38 -7.81
CA LEU A 255 8.97 -0.72 -8.75
C LEU A 255 9.45 0.53 -9.51
N TRP A 256 8.54 1.32 -10.08
CA TRP A 256 8.91 2.53 -10.84
C TRP A 256 9.57 3.59 -9.95
N GLN A 257 9.10 3.79 -8.72
CA GLN A 257 9.71 4.70 -7.76
C GLN A 257 11.10 4.22 -7.29
N THR A 258 11.28 2.91 -7.08
CA THR A 258 12.58 2.32 -6.74
C THR A 258 13.57 2.41 -7.92
N LEU A 259 13.16 2.10 -9.14
CA LEU A 259 14.02 2.20 -10.32
C LEU A 259 14.38 3.65 -10.68
N TRP A 260 13.48 4.61 -10.50
CA TRP A 260 13.77 6.04 -10.61
C TRP A 260 14.82 6.51 -9.58
N ARG A 261 14.57 6.23 -8.30
CA ARG A 261 15.41 6.68 -7.18
C ARG A 261 16.79 6.05 -7.25
N ASP A 262 16.83 4.72 -7.35
CA ASP A 262 18.01 3.89 -7.10
C ASP A 262 18.66 3.36 -8.38
N GLY A 263 17.89 3.12 -9.44
CA GLY A 263 18.38 2.53 -10.70
C GLY A 263 19.31 3.44 -11.51
N CYS A 264 19.18 4.76 -11.35
CA CYS A 264 20.17 5.72 -11.87
C CYS A 264 21.40 5.92 -10.96
N GLY A 265 21.33 5.46 -9.71
CA GLY A 265 22.31 5.77 -8.68
C GLY A 265 22.44 7.27 -8.39
N ASP A 266 23.63 7.65 -7.94
CA ASP A 266 23.84 8.82 -7.10
C ASP A 266 24.71 9.90 -7.77
N GLY A 267 24.72 11.11 -7.18
CA GLY A 267 25.49 12.26 -7.68
C GLY A 267 25.13 12.71 -9.10
N ALA A 268 26.01 13.52 -9.70
CA ALA A 268 25.73 14.19 -10.99
C ALA A 268 25.51 13.23 -12.18
N ARG A 269 25.99 11.98 -12.12
CA ARG A 269 25.67 10.95 -13.13
C ARG A 269 24.23 10.45 -12.96
N GLY A 270 23.80 10.17 -11.72
CA GLY A 270 22.43 9.78 -11.41
C GLY A 270 21.41 10.87 -11.73
N VAL A 271 21.74 12.14 -11.46
CA VAL A 271 20.92 13.31 -11.82
C VAL A 271 20.66 13.37 -13.33
N ARG A 272 21.70 13.27 -14.16
CA ARG A 272 21.53 13.26 -15.63
C ARG A 272 20.78 12.03 -16.14
N CYS A 273 20.96 10.87 -15.50
CA CYS A 273 20.20 9.66 -15.81
C CYS A 273 18.71 9.82 -15.50
N ARG A 274 18.33 10.42 -14.36
CA ARG A 274 16.92 10.72 -14.03
C ARG A 274 16.31 11.76 -14.97
N ALA A 275 17.08 12.78 -15.36
CA ALA A 275 16.66 13.74 -16.38
C ALA A 275 16.36 13.06 -17.73
N ALA A 276 17.23 12.16 -18.18
CA ALA A 276 17.04 11.37 -19.40
C ALA A 276 15.84 10.39 -19.29
N LEU A 277 15.63 9.73 -18.14
CA LEU A 277 14.43 8.91 -17.89
C LEU A 277 13.14 9.73 -18.02
N PHE A 278 13.11 10.94 -17.46
CA PHE A 278 11.95 11.82 -17.52
C PHE A 278 11.67 12.31 -18.95
N GLU A 279 12.70 12.66 -19.72
CA GLU A 279 12.54 12.98 -21.14
C GLU A 279 12.01 11.77 -21.94
N ALA A 280 12.55 10.57 -21.69
CA ALA A 280 12.07 9.34 -22.33
C ALA A 280 10.60 9.04 -21.97
N ALA A 281 10.20 9.22 -20.70
CA ALA A 281 8.83 9.06 -20.25
C ALA A 281 7.88 10.08 -20.91
N LEU A 282 8.29 11.34 -21.05
CA LEU A 282 7.54 12.38 -21.77
C LEU A 282 7.40 12.07 -23.27
N ARG A 283 8.49 11.70 -23.95
CA ARG A 283 8.48 11.32 -25.37
C ARG A 283 7.61 10.09 -25.60
N TYR A 284 7.68 9.09 -24.72
CA TYR A 284 6.82 7.91 -24.78
C TYR A 284 5.34 8.28 -24.54
N ARG A 285 5.03 9.04 -23.48
CA ARG A 285 3.65 9.47 -23.17
C ARG A 285 3.00 10.25 -24.31
N ALA A 286 3.79 10.98 -25.09
CA ALA A 286 3.35 11.77 -26.23
C ALA A 286 3.22 11.00 -27.56
N THR A 287 3.72 9.76 -27.65
CA THR A 287 3.83 9.02 -28.93
C THR A 287 3.42 7.56 -28.88
N GLY A 288 3.34 6.95 -27.69
CA GLY A 288 3.14 5.52 -27.46
C GLY A 288 4.30 4.61 -27.91
N ARG A 289 5.46 5.18 -28.26
CA ARG A 289 6.43 4.52 -29.15
C ARG A 289 7.87 4.62 -28.66
N HIS A 290 8.52 3.48 -28.45
CA HIS A 290 9.87 3.39 -27.87
C HIS A 290 11.00 3.71 -28.86
N GLU A 291 10.79 3.64 -30.18
CA GLU A 291 11.83 4.05 -31.14
C GLU A 291 12.11 5.57 -31.05
N GLN A 292 11.15 6.36 -30.56
CA GLN A 292 11.33 7.79 -30.28
C GLN A 292 12.21 8.08 -29.04
N THR A 293 12.65 7.05 -28.30
CA THR A 293 13.53 7.19 -27.13
C THR A 293 14.86 6.45 -27.28
N GLU A 294 15.15 5.84 -28.44
CA GLU A 294 16.25 4.88 -28.61
C GLU A 294 17.61 5.39 -28.11
N ARG A 295 18.10 6.51 -28.63
CA ARG A 295 19.38 7.14 -28.22
C ARG A 295 19.41 7.54 -26.74
N ILE A 296 18.26 7.83 -26.15
CA ILE A 296 18.15 8.19 -24.74
C ILE A 296 18.32 6.92 -23.89
N ARG A 297 17.75 5.79 -24.32
CA ARG A 297 17.97 4.48 -23.67
C ARG A 297 19.44 4.06 -23.73
N GLU A 298 20.10 4.23 -24.87
CA GLU A 298 21.54 3.93 -25.03
C GLU A 298 22.42 4.71 -24.04
N ALA A 299 22.06 5.94 -23.69
CA ALA A 299 22.75 6.74 -22.68
C ALA A 299 22.43 6.32 -21.22
N ILE A 300 21.22 5.79 -20.97
CA ILE A 300 20.77 5.36 -19.64
C ILE A 300 21.28 3.96 -19.28
N LEU A 301 21.24 3.02 -20.23
CA LEU A 301 21.49 1.59 -20.01
C LEU A 301 22.83 1.29 -19.29
N PRO A 302 23.97 1.93 -19.64
CA PRO A 302 25.24 1.70 -18.94
C PRO A 302 25.24 2.23 -17.49
N VAL A 303 24.45 3.26 -17.18
CA VAL A 303 24.29 3.80 -15.82
C VAL A 303 23.47 2.83 -14.98
N PHE A 304 22.34 2.35 -15.52
CA PHE A 304 21.52 1.31 -14.92
C PHE A 304 22.33 0.05 -14.65
N ALA A 305 23.08 -0.46 -15.63
CA ALA A 305 23.90 -1.66 -15.48
C ALA A 305 25.01 -1.53 -14.42
N VAL A 306 25.45 -0.32 -14.05
CA VAL A 306 26.38 -0.10 -12.93
C VAL A 306 25.63 -0.08 -11.59
N ALA A 307 24.56 0.73 -11.47
CA ALA A 307 23.80 0.84 -10.23
C ALA A 307 23.11 -0.48 -9.83
N TRP A 308 22.59 -1.22 -10.82
CA TRP A 308 21.92 -2.50 -10.63
C TRP A 308 22.85 -3.57 -10.06
N ARG A 309 24.06 -3.74 -10.61
CA ARG A 309 25.04 -4.72 -10.08
C ARG A 309 25.48 -4.41 -8.65
N ALA A 310 25.41 -3.15 -8.22
CA ALA A 310 25.72 -2.74 -6.85
C ALA A 310 24.54 -2.91 -5.87
N ARG A 311 23.29 -2.73 -6.34
CA ARG A 311 22.07 -2.71 -5.49
C ARG A 311 21.30 -4.04 -5.50
N TRP A 312 21.29 -4.74 -6.63
CA TRP A 312 20.51 -5.95 -6.89
C TRP A 312 21.38 -7.04 -7.58
N PRO A 313 22.52 -7.45 -6.98
CA PRO A 313 23.46 -8.42 -7.59
C PRO A 313 22.87 -9.82 -7.80
N ARG A 314 21.70 -10.10 -7.24
CA ARG A 314 20.95 -11.37 -7.34
C ARG A 314 19.58 -11.17 -8.01
N GLY A 315 19.40 -10.04 -8.70
CA GLY A 315 18.14 -9.63 -9.30
C GLY A 315 17.21 -8.88 -8.36
N LEU A 316 16.16 -8.31 -8.97
CA LEU A 316 15.12 -7.49 -8.36
C LEU A 316 13.81 -8.28 -8.36
N ALA A 317 13.30 -8.63 -7.18
CA ALA A 317 12.04 -9.35 -7.00
C ALA A 317 10.84 -8.40 -7.05
N LEU A 318 9.85 -8.75 -7.89
CA LEU A 318 8.61 -8.01 -8.10
C LEU A 318 7.46 -8.70 -7.36
N PRO A 319 6.62 -7.99 -6.60
CA PRO A 319 5.63 -8.64 -5.72
C PRO A 319 4.32 -9.01 -6.46
N ASP A 320 3.75 -10.19 -6.15
CA ASP A 320 2.49 -10.67 -6.75
C ASP A 320 1.27 -9.94 -6.14
N PRO A 321 0.50 -9.13 -6.89
CA PRO A 321 -0.71 -8.47 -6.38
C PRO A 321 -1.84 -9.45 -6.05
N ASN A 322 -1.77 -10.66 -6.60
CA ASN A 322 -2.88 -11.60 -6.62
C ASN A 322 -2.96 -12.43 -5.34
N ILE A 323 -4.18 -12.68 -4.86
CA ILE A 323 -4.49 -13.78 -3.95
C ILE A 323 -5.25 -14.88 -4.71
N PRO A 324 -5.20 -16.17 -4.30
CA PRO A 324 -5.91 -17.23 -5.00
C PRO A 324 -7.42 -16.93 -5.14
N ASN A 325 -7.99 -17.15 -6.32
CA ASN A 325 -9.43 -16.98 -6.54
C ASN A 325 -10.22 -18.02 -5.71
N ARG A 326 -11.41 -17.62 -5.24
CA ARG A 326 -12.28 -18.39 -4.34
C ARG A 326 -13.72 -18.27 -4.83
N ASP A 327 -14.42 -19.38 -4.96
CA ASP A 327 -15.89 -19.38 -5.03
C ASP A 327 -16.45 -19.41 -3.58
N PRO A 328 -17.30 -18.44 -3.18
CA PRO A 328 -17.97 -18.49 -1.88
C PRO A 328 -19.25 -19.36 -1.88
N LEU A 329 -19.70 -19.85 -3.05
CA LEU A 329 -20.92 -20.64 -3.24
C LEU A 329 -20.66 -21.95 -4.02
N PRO A 330 -19.67 -22.78 -3.63
CA PRO A 330 -19.35 -24.00 -4.38
C PRO A 330 -20.48 -25.06 -4.25
N GLY A 331 -21.14 -25.37 -5.36
CA GLY A 331 -22.21 -26.37 -5.42
C GLY A 331 -23.54 -25.89 -4.84
N ASP A 332 -24.35 -26.83 -4.34
CA ASP A 332 -25.73 -26.62 -3.90
C ASP A 332 -25.84 -25.94 -2.52
N VAL A 333 -25.22 -24.76 -2.36
CA VAL A 333 -25.29 -23.96 -1.13
C VAL A 333 -26.68 -23.32 -0.99
N VAL A 334 -27.62 -24.07 -0.41
CA VAL A 334 -28.99 -23.63 -0.15
C VAL A 334 -29.06 -22.64 1.02
N ALA A 335 -28.38 -22.93 2.13
CA ALA A 335 -28.47 -22.16 3.37
C ALA A 335 -27.33 -21.13 3.50
N ILE A 336 -27.68 -19.86 3.73
CA ILE A 336 -26.72 -18.78 4.02
C ILE A 336 -26.45 -18.74 5.54
N SER A 337 -25.19 -18.79 5.93
CA SER A 337 -24.77 -18.76 7.35
C SER A 337 -23.38 -18.14 7.53
N PRO A 338 -23.00 -17.69 8.73
CA PRO A 338 -21.66 -17.14 9.01
C PRO A 338 -20.51 -18.10 8.67
N ALA A 339 -20.76 -19.42 8.64
CA ALA A 339 -19.78 -20.42 8.24
C ALA A 339 -19.25 -20.22 6.80
N LEU A 340 -20.04 -19.59 5.91
CA LEU A 340 -19.60 -19.24 4.54
C LEU A 340 -18.56 -18.11 4.52
N ALA A 341 -18.49 -17.27 5.55
CA ALA A 341 -17.45 -16.24 5.70
C ALA A 341 -16.14 -16.80 6.28
N ASN A 342 -16.07 -18.11 6.52
CA ASN A 342 -14.80 -18.78 6.79
C ASN A 342 -13.94 -18.83 5.52
N ILE A 343 -12.63 -18.69 5.74
CA ILE A 343 -11.61 -18.67 4.69
C ILE A 343 -10.57 -19.74 5.08
N PRO A 344 -10.45 -20.84 4.32
CA PRO A 344 -9.38 -21.82 4.53
C PRO A 344 -8.00 -21.17 4.35
N ALA A 345 -6.97 -21.68 5.04
CA ALA A 345 -5.62 -21.09 5.04
C ALA A 345 -5.07 -20.75 3.64
N ARG A 346 -5.27 -21.65 2.66
CA ARG A 346 -4.85 -21.48 1.25
C ARG A 346 -5.54 -20.35 0.47
N PHE A 347 -6.60 -19.75 1.02
CA PHE A 347 -7.35 -18.63 0.42
C PHE A 347 -7.27 -17.35 1.26
N GLU A 348 -6.68 -17.38 2.46
CA GLU A 348 -6.51 -16.22 3.34
C GLU A 348 -5.48 -15.25 2.76
N PRO A 349 -5.76 -13.93 2.65
CA PRO A 349 -4.79 -12.94 2.15
C PRO A 349 -3.51 -12.80 2.99
N LEU A 350 -3.51 -13.40 4.19
CA LEU A 350 -2.37 -13.47 5.13
C LEU A 350 -1.31 -14.50 4.74
N ALA A 351 -1.57 -15.35 3.74
CA ALA A 351 -0.53 -16.22 3.17
C ALA A 351 0.50 -15.35 2.42
N PRO A 352 1.82 -15.49 2.69
CA PRO A 352 2.84 -14.84 1.88
C PRO A 352 2.82 -15.34 0.44
N ARG A 353 3.32 -14.51 -0.46
CA ARG A 353 3.44 -14.78 -1.88
C ARG A 353 4.90 -14.75 -2.30
N GLU A 354 5.23 -15.66 -3.20
CA GLU A 354 6.49 -15.58 -3.93
C GLU A 354 6.50 -14.36 -4.86
N PRO A 355 7.68 -13.93 -5.34
CA PRO A 355 7.75 -12.92 -6.39
C PRO A 355 6.94 -13.34 -7.62
N LEU A 356 6.20 -12.40 -8.21
CA LEU A 356 5.55 -12.58 -9.51
C LEU A 356 6.58 -12.82 -10.63
N GLU A 357 7.73 -12.16 -10.48
CA GLU A 357 8.81 -12.13 -11.45
C GLU A 357 10.10 -11.74 -10.69
N ILE A 358 11.26 -12.19 -11.16
CA ILE A 358 12.56 -11.69 -10.72
C ILE A 358 13.27 -11.16 -11.97
N TRP A 359 13.55 -9.86 -12.00
CA TRP A 359 14.37 -9.26 -13.05
C TRP A 359 15.83 -9.54 -12.71
N THR A 360 16.58 -10.22 -13.58
CA THR A 360 18.00 -10.53 -13.34
C THR A 360 18.91 -9.35 -13.67
N GLU A 361 18.60 -8.64 -14.76
CA GLU A 361 19.42 -7.55 -15.30
C GLU A 361 18.54 -6.39 -15.83
N PRO A 362 19.08 -5.16 -15.92
CA PRO A 362 18.38 -4.01 -16.46
C PRO A 362 18.53 -3.96 -17.99
N ASP A 363 17.93 -4.90 -18.70
CA ASP A 363 17.98 -4.95 -20.16
C ASP A 363 17.12 -3.86 -20.85
N THR A 364 17.15 -3.85 -22.18
CA THR A 364 16.38 -2.92 -23.03
C THR A 364 14.86 -3.05 -22.88
N LEU A 365 14.34 -4.25 -22.58
CA LEU A 365 12.92 -4.47 -22.26
C LEU A 365 12.59 -3.88 -20.89
N ARG A 366 13.40 -4.12 -19.86
CA ARG A 366 13.16 -3.61 -18.50
C ARG A 366 13.27 -2.09 -18.44
N LEU A 367 14.16 -1.51 -19.23
CA LEU A 367 14.23 -0.05 -19.41
C LEU A 367 13.01 0.50 -20.18
N ASN A 368 12.49 -0.21 -21.20
CA ASN A 368 11.24 0.15 -21.85
C ASN A 368 10.04 0.11 -20.86
N GLU A 369 9.91 -0.98 -20.10
CA GLU A 369 8.87 -1.14 -19.07
C GLU A 369 8.96 -0.03 -18.01
N THR A 370 10.18 0.36 -17.60
CA THR A 370 10.42 1.49 -16.69
C THR A 370 9.99 2.83 -17.29
N ILE A 371 10.30 3.08 -18.57
CA ILE A 371 9.92 4.31 -19.28
C ILE A 371 8.39 4.42 -19.40
N ALA A 372 7.71 3.33 -19.76
CA ALA A 372 6.24 3.27 -19.81
C ALA A 372 5.61 3.43 -18.41
N GLY A 373 6.20 2.80 -17.40
CA GLY A 373 5.77 2.88 -16.01
C GLY A 373 5.91 4.28 -15.39
N LEU A 374 6.94 5.03 -15.77
CA LEU A 374 7.10 6.44 -15.38
C LEU A 374 6.17 7.37 -16.20
N ALA A 375 5.84 7.02 -17.44
CA ALA A 375 4.84 7.74 -18.24
C ALA A 375 3.43 7.65 -17.65
N ASP A 376 3.10 6.59 -16.90
CA ASP A 376 1.86 6.46 -16.12
C ASP A 376 1.77 7.38 -14.89
N PHE A 377 2.80 8.22 -14.64
CA PHE A 377 2.76 9.37 -13.72
C PHE A 377 2.58 10.71 -14.44
N LEU A 378 2.12 10.69 -15.71
CA LEU A 378 1.87 11.87 -16.55
C LEU A 378 0.52 11.71 -17.27
N ASP A 379 -0.24 12.81 -17.42
CA ASP A 379 -1.50 12.82 -18.16
C ASP A 379 -1.43 13.61 -19.48
N ASP A 380 -2.50 13.57 -20.27
CA ASP A 380 -2.59 14.33 -21.52
C ASP A 380 -2.72 15.85 -21.29
N GLY A 381 -3.06 16.27 -20.06
CA GLY A 381 -3.03 17.65 -19.60
C GLY A 381 -1.60 18.17 -19.45
N ASP A 382 -0.66 17.35 -18.97
CA ASP A 382 0.77 17.67 -18.95
C ASP A 382 1.31 17.92 -20.36
N LEU A 383 0.95 17.04 -21.30
CA LEU A 383 1.30 17.20 -22.71
C LEU A 383 0.64 18.43 -23.33
N ALA A 384 -0.62 18.72 -23.00
CA ALA A 384 -1.32 19.92 -23.45
C ALA A 384 -0.64 21.20 -22.92
N ARG A 385 -0.24 21.23 -21.63
CA ARG A 385 0.51 22.34 -21.03
C ARG A 385 1.86 22.54 -21.70
N ILE A 386 2.62 21.48 -21.99
CA ILE A 386 3.89 21.55 -22.73
C ILE A 386 3.68 22.09 -24.14
N ARG A 387 2.68 21.59 -24.89
CA ARG A 387 2.35 22.08 -26.25
C ARG A 387 2.00 23.57 -26.22
N ALA A 388 1.21 24.02 -25.24
CA ALA A 388 0.88 25.43 -25.07
C ALA A 388 2.11 26.29 -24.73
N ALA A 389 3.00 25.82 -23.84
CA ALA A 389 4.24 26.51 -23.49
C ALA A 389 5.15 26.73 -24.71
N LEU A 390 5.32 25.70 -25.53
CA LEU A 390 6.11 25.78 -26.77
C LEU A 390 5.48 26.73 -27.79
N ALA A 391 4.15 26.67 -27.96
CA ALA A 391 3.40 27.54 -28.87
C ALA A 391 3.53 29.03 -28.48
N HIS A 392 3.41 29.37 -27.19
CA HIS A 392 3.58 30.75 -26.70
C HIS A 392 4.95 31.36 -27.01
N ARG A 393 5.98 30.55 -27.27
CA ARG A 393 7.33 31.01 -27.63
C ARG A 393 7.62 31.01 -29.13
N ASN A 394 6.63 30.71 -29.98
CA ASN A 394 6.81 30.53 -31.43
C ASN A 394 7.90 29.50 -31.81
N LEU A 395 8.18 28.54 -30.92
CA LEU A 395 9.19 27.51 -31.16
C LEU A 395 8.63 26.47 -32.14
N ARG A 396 9.37 26.18 -33.21
CA ARG A 396 8.96 25.17 -34.19
C ARG A 396 8.94 23.79 -33.54
N THR A 397 7.84 23.06 -33.72
CA THR A 397 7.49 21.83 -33.00
C THR A 397 8.23 20.56 -33.47
N ALA A 398 9.46 20.71 -33.95
CA ALA A 398 10.29 19.57 -34.30
C ALA A 398 10.88 18.91 -33.03
N ASN A 399 10.60 17.61 -32.87
CA ASN A 399 11.46 16.62 -32.20
C ASN A 399 11.83 16.82 -30.72
N PHE A 400 11.07 17.60 -29.94
CA PHE A 400 11.23 17.79 -28.48
C PHE A 400 12.49 18.58 -28.05
N ASP A 401 13.29 19.13 -28.98
CA ASP A 401 14.61 19.71 -28.67
C ASP A 401 14.58 20.77 -27.55
N ALA A 402 13.66 21.74 -27.62
CA ALA A 402 13.48 22.76 -26.58
C ALA A 402 13.00 22.22 -25.20
N VAL A 403 12.43 21.01 -25.17
CA VAL A 403 12.09 20.29 -23.93
C VAL A 403 13.33 19.59 -23.38
N SER A 404 14.18 19.03 -24.24
CA SER A 404 15.48 18.44 -23.86
C SER A 404 16.45 19.50 -23.31
N ASP A 405 16.50 20.68 -23.92
CA ASP A 405 17.27 21.83 -23.43
C ASP A 405 16.78 22.29 -22.04
N ALA A 406 15.46 22.34 -21.84
CA ALA A 406 14.86 22.71 -20.56
C ALA A 406 15.16 21.68 -19.46
N ILE A 407 15.02 20.38 -19.77
CA ILE A 407 15.36 19.27 -18.87
C ILE A 407 16.85 19.27 -18.53
N SER A 408 17.72 19.50 -19.53
CA SER A 408 19.17 19.59 -19.36
C SER A 408 19.58 20.77 -18.47
N THR A 409 18.91 21.93 -18.62
CA THR A 409 19.13 23.10 -17.78
C THR A 409 18.72 22.83 -16.33
N LEU A 410 17.55 22.20 -16.12
CA LEU A 410 17.07 21.79 -14.80
C LEU A 410 17.99 20.74 -14.13
N ALA A 411 18.61 19.85 -14.91
CA ALA A 411 19.58 18.86 -14.44
C ALA A 411 20.98 19.45 -14.14
N ALA A 412 21.26 20.66 -14.61
CA ALA A 412 22.48 21.42 -14.32
C ALA A 412 22.33 22.36 -13.11
N ALA A 413 21.13 22.46 -12.51
CA ALA A 413 20.87 23.26 -11.32
C ALA A 413 21.64 22.72 -10.08
N PRO A 414 21.91 23.57 -9.08
CA PRO A 414 22.44 23.14 -7.79
C PRO A 414 21.66 21.96 -7.19
N ASP A 415 22.39 21.06 -6.53
CA ASP A 415 21.90 19.81 -5.93
C ASP A 415 21.16 18.85 -6.90
N GLY A 416 21.20 19.13 -8.21
CA GLY A 416 20.47 18.38 -9.25
C GLY A 416 19.01 18.80 -9.43
N GLY A 417 18.56 19.88 -8.79
CA GLY A 417 17.21 20.44 -8.95
C GLY A 417 16.09 19.40 -8.74
N PRO A 418 15.09 19.31 -9.65
CA PRO A 418 14.01 18.33 -9.53
C PRO A 418 14.46 16.88 -9.84
N PHE A 419 15.72 16.67 -10.26
CA PHE A 419 16.32 15.36 -10.56
C PHE A 419 17.32 14.91 -9.47
N ALA A 420 17.33 15.58 -8.30
CA ALA A 420 17.98 15.12 -7.08
C ALA A 420 17.54 13.68 -6.69
N ALA A 421 18.28 13.03 -5.80
CA ALA A 421 17.91 11.69 -5.33
C ALA A 421 16.63 11.75 -4.47
N GLY A 422 15.59 11.04 -4.89
CA GLY A 422 14.28 11.04 -4.22
C GLY A 422 13.17 10.46 -5.10
N PRO A 423 11.90 10.54 -4.68
CA PRO A 423 10.74 10.10 -5.46
C PRO A 423 10.61 10.78 -6.83
N PHE A 424 9.98 10.09 -7.78
CA PHE A 424 9.40 10.72 -8.96
C PHE A 424 8.20 11.56 -8.50
N ARG A 425 8.26 12.87 -8.73
CA ARG A 425 7.27 13.86 -8.26
C ARG A 425 6.74 14.68 -9.42
N ARG A 426 5.55 14.37 -9.91
CA ARG A 426 4.87 15.14 -10.96
C ARG A 426 4.67 16.59 -10.52
N ASP A 427 4.28 16.80 -9.27
CA ASP A 427 4.08 18.15 -8.68
C ASP A 427 5.36 19.00 -8.53
N ARG A 428 6.54 18.44 -8.83
CA ARG A 428 7.81 19.18 -8.92
C ARG A 428 8.35 19.20 -10.34
N LEU A 429 8.36 18.07 -11.02
CA LEU A 429 8.90 17.90 -12.37
C LEU A 429 8.13 18.74 -13.39
N MET A 430 6.79 18.69 -13.37
CA MET A 430 5.98 19.40 -14.36
C MET A 430 5.98 20.92 -14.18
N PRO A 431 5.76 21.49 -12.97
CA PRO A 431 5.87 22.93 -12.77
C PRO A 431 7.27 23.49 -13.08
N ALA A 432 8.34 22.75 -12.72
CA ALA A 432 9.71 23.16 -13.05
C ALA A 432 9.97 23.18 -14.57
N LEU A 433 9.50 22.15 -15.30
CA LEU A 433 9.61 22.10 -16.76
C LEU A 433 8.82 23.24 -17.43
N LEU A 434 7.58 23.47 -17.02
CA LEU A 434 6.74 24.53 -17.60
C LEU A 434 7.30 25.93 -17.32
N ALA A 435 7.85 26.16 -16.13
CA ALA A 435 8.55 27.39 -15.79
C ALA A 435 9.81 27.59 -16.67
N GLN A 436 10.62 26.54 -16.86
CA GLN A 436 11.80 26.59 -17.73
C GLN A 436 11.45 26.76 -19.22
N LEU A 437 10.28 26.26 -19.65
CA LEU A 437 9.71 26.52 -20.96
C LEU A 437 9.09 27.92 -21.09
N GLY A 438 9.05 28.72 -20.02
CA GLY A 438 8.63 30.12 -20.04
C GLY A 438 7.14 30.37 -19.78
N GLN A 439 6.36 29.37 -19.38
CA GLN A 439 5.08 29.65 -18.74
C GLN A 439 5.33 30.26 -17.36
N ARG A 440 4.56 31.29 -17.00
CA ARG A 440 4.45 31.67 -15.58
C ARG A 440 3.88 30.47 -14.85
N ALA A 441 4.54 30.02 -13.78
CA ALA A 441 3.94 29.05 -12.88
C ALA A 441 2.56 29.57 -12.46
N PRO A 442 1.48 28.78 -12.57
CA PRO A 442 0.20 29.18 -12.03
C PRO A 442 0.37 29.48 -10.54
N THR A 443 -0.31 30.52 -10.04
CA THR A 443 -0.29 30.87 -8.61
C THR A 443 -0.77 29.65 -7.84
N THR A 444 0.17 28.94 -7.19
CA THR A 444 0.01 27.56 -6.75
C THR A 444 -1.29 27.41 -5.98
N HIS A 445 -2.21 26.59 -6.51
CA HIS A 445 -3.58 26.52 -6.00
C HIS A 445 -3.55 26.23 -4.50
N GLN A 446 -4.26 27.03 -3.70
CA GLN A 446 -4.11 27.09 -2.24
C GLN A 446 -4.54 25.80 -1.51
N ALA A 447 -4.95 24.75 -2.22
CA ALA A 447 -5.38 23.44 -1.72
C ALA A 447 -4.37 22.69 -0.83
N ARG A 448 -3.16 23.22 -0.62
CA ARG A 448 -2.20 22.72 0.38
C ARG A 448 -2.38 23.27 1.80
N SER A 449 -3.05 24.40 2.01
CA SER A 449 -3.28 24.93 3.38
C SER A 449 -4.40 24.21 4.13
N ASP A 450 -5.33 23.61 3.40
CA ASP A 450 -6.65 23.23 3.94
C ASP A 450 -6.78 21.72 4.20
N ILE A 451 -5.70 20.94 3.97
CA ILE A 451 -5.65 19.51 4.28
C ILE A 451 -5.41 19.35 5.79
N PRO A 452 -6.33 18.72 6.56
CA PRO A 452 -6.11 18.47 7.98
C PRO A 452 -4.88 17.59 8.22
N PRO A 453 -4.14 17.78 9.33
CA PRO A 453 -2.99 16.92 9.64
C PRO A 453 -3.45 15.46 9.80
N ALA A 454 -2.71 14.54 9.18
CA ALA A 454 -2.95 13.10 9.27
C ALA A 454 -2.91 12.64 10.73
N ARG A 455 -3.85 11.77 11.13
CA ARG A 455 -4.00 11.30 12.52
C ARG A 455 -3.96 9.79 12.60
N TYR A 456 -3.13 9.28 13.51
CA TYR A 456 -3.13 7.90 13.95
C TYR A 456 -3.60 7.85 15.41
N PRO A 457 -4.39 6.86 15.84
CA PRO A 457 -4.83 6.73 17.23
C PRO A 457 -3.67 6.34 18.15
N GLU A 458 -3.48 7.03 19.26
CA GLU A 458 -2.54 6.61 20.30
C GLU A 458 -3.14 5.48 21.15
N HIS A 459 -2.37 4.42 21.38
CA HIS A 459 -2.76 3.30 22.22
C HIS A 459 -1.76 3.11 23.38
N GLN A 460 -2.28 2.81 24.56
CA GLN A 460 -1.45 2.55 25.74
C GLN A 460 -0.99 1.10 25.79
N PRO A 461 0.25 0.80 26.23
CA PRO A 461 0.68 -0.57 26.48
C PRO A 461 -0.21 -1.29 27.50
N VAL A 462 -0.35 -2.62 27.34
CA VAL A 462 -1.12 -3.50 28.20
C VAL A 462 -0.17 -4.54 28.83
N PRO A 463 0.55 -4.21 29.93
CA PRO A 463 1.59 -5.09 30.49
C PRO A 463 1.12 -6.50 30.85
N ILE A 464 -0.15 -6.67 31.24
CA ILE A 464 -0.72 -7.99 31.58
C ILE A 464 -0.71 -8.97 30.40
N ALA A 465 -0.66 -8.47 29.16
CA ALA A 465 -0.71 -9.30 27.95
C ALA A 465 0.60 -10.07 27.71
N GLY A 466 1.68 -9.72 28.41
CA GLY A 466 2.98 -10.37 28.27
C GLY A 466 3.45 -10.39 26.80
N LEU A 467 3.76 -11.58 26.27
CA LEU A 467 4.19 -11.71 24.87
C LEU A 467 3.12 -11.32 23.83
N PHE A 468 1.83 -11.27 24.18
CA PHE A 468 0.82 -10.72 23.26
C PHE A 468 1.06 -9.23 22.97
N GLN A 469 1.69 -8.48 23.88
CA GLN A 469 2.09 -7.09 23.65
C GLN A 469 3.17 -6.96 22.54
N ARG A 470 4.01 -7.99 22.34
CA ARG A 470 4.99 -8.06 21.23
C ARG A 470 4.34 -8.60 19.96
N TYR A 471 3.56 -9.68 20.07
CA TYR A 471 3.16 -10.52 18.95
C TYR A 471 1.74 -10.29 18.39
N CYS A 472 0.87 -9.60 19.12
CA CYS A 472 -0.52 -9.38 18.73
C CYS A 472 -0.91 -7.90 18.67
N THR A 473 -0.29 -7.03 19.47
CA THR A 473 -0.52 -5.56 19.43
C THR A 473 -0.53 -4.98 18.01
N PRO A 474 0.42 -5.30 17.10
CA PRO A 474 0.44 -4.74 15.73
C PRO A 474 -0.78 -5.09 14.85
N CYS A 475 -1.69 -5.95 15.32
CA CYS A 475 -2.94 -6.31 14.64
C CYS A 475 -4.21 -6.28 15.51
N HIS A 476 -4.08 -6.21 16.84
CA HIS A 476 -5.18 -6.37 17.80
C HIS A 476 -5.26 -5.23 18.85
N GLN A 477 -4.55 -4.13 18.62
CA GLN A 477 -4.67 -2.87 19.36
C GLN A 477 -4.89 -1.73 18.36
N THR A 478 -6.14 -1.55 17.92
CA THR A 478 -6.61 -0.50 17.00
C THR A 478 -8.07 -0.12 17.36
N PRO A 479 -8.60 1.07 16.97
CA PRO A 479 -9.99 1.46 17.26
C PRO A 479 -10.99 0.94 16.22
N ALA A 480 -10.68 -0.17 15.56
CA ALA A 480 -11.58 -0.84 14.62
C ALA A 480 -12.40 -1.93 15.33
N SER A 481 -13.45 -2.41 14.67
CA SER A 481 -14.15 -3.64 15.10
C SER A 481 -13.44 -4.92 14.65
N THR A 482 -12.63 -4.86 13.59
CA THR A 482 -11.95 -6.00 12.96
C THR A 482 -10.51 -5.67 12.55
N PRO A 483 -9.48 -6.50 12.83
CA PRO A 483 -9.51 -7.71 13.66
C PRO A 483 -10.04 -7.46 15.07
N PRO A 484 -10.48 -8.48 15.83
CA PRO A 484 -11.00 -8.24 17.17
C PRO A 484 -9.91 -7.64 18.07
N ASN A 485 -10.13 -6.41 18.54
CA ASN A 485 -9.11 -5.62 19.23
C ASN A 485 -9.06 -5.94 20.72
N PHE A 486 -8.68 -7.19 21.03
CA PHE A 486 -8.61 -7.70 22.40
C PHE A 486 -7.47 -7.13 23.24
N LEU A 487 -6.60 -6.29 22.66
CA LEU A 487 -5.56 -5.52 23.36
C LEU A 487 -5.86 -4.01 23.37
N ASP A 488 -7.00 -3.55 22.84
CA ASP A 488 -7.39 -2.15 22.98
C ASP A 488 -8.09 -1.87 24.32
N GLY A 489 -7.86 -0.67 24.86
CA GLY A 489 -8.22 -0.27 26.23
C GLY A 489 -7.15 -0.60 27.28
N GLY A 490 -7.46 -0.34 28.55
CA GLY A 490 -6.57 -0.63 29.67
C GLY A 490 -6.60 -2.09 30.14
N ASN A 491 -5.69 -2.45 31.05
CA ASN A 491 -5.51 -3.83 31.55
C ASN A 491 -6.80 -4.59 31.88
N ALA A 492 -7.75 -3.99 32.61
CA ALA A 492 -9.00 -4.68 32.96
C ALA A 492 -9.87 -5.02 31.73
N THR A 493 -9.98 -4.08 30.77
CA THR A 493 -10.69 -4.28 29.50
C THR A 493 -10.01 -5.34 28.65
N ALA A 494 -8.69 -5.26 28.51
CA ALA A 494 -7.92 -6.22 27.75
C ALA A 494 -7.97 -7.63 28.36
N GLN A 495 -7.90 -7.78 29.69
CA GLN A 495 -8.06 -9.07 30.36
C GLN A 495 -9.41 -9.71 30.01
N ALA A 496 -10.50 -8.95 30.10
CA ALA A 496 -11.84 -9.43 29.78
C ALA A 496 -11.97 -9.84 28.29
N ARG A 497 -11.44 -9.01 27.38
CA ARG A 497 -11.42 -9.29 25.94
C ARG A 497 -10.56 -10.51 25.58
N LEU A 498 -9.36 -10.64 26.16
CA LEU A 498 -8.46 -11.80 26.02
C LEU A 498 -9.14 -13.09 26.50
N THR A 499 -9.72 -13.07 27.71
CA THR A 499 -10.46 -14.20 28.29
C THR A 499 -11.59 -14.66 27.37
N HIS A 500 -12.43 -13.72 26.91
CA HIS A 500 -13.55 -14.03 26.02
C HIS A 500 -13.10 -14.52 24.64
N CYS A 501 -12.00 -13.98 24.11
CA CYS A 501 -11.47 -14.35 22.79
C CYS A 501 -10.59 -15.62 22.82
N ALA A 502 -10.28 -16.16 24.00
CA ALA A 502 -9.29 -17.20 24.22
C ALA A 502 -9.50 -18.45 23.34
N ALA A 503 -10.75 -18.89 23.14
CA ALA A 503 -11.05 -20.05 22.28
C ALA A 503 -10.60 -19.85 20.82
N ARG A 504 -10.85 -18.66 20.24
CA ARG A 504 -10.38 -18.30 18.89
C ARG A 504 -8.87 -18.11 18.85
N ILE A 505 -8.28 -17.48 19.87
CA ILE A 505 -6.84 -17.28 20.00
C ILE A 505 -6.11 -18.63 20.02
N ARG A 506 -6.47 -19.53 20.94
CA ARG A 506 -5.87 -20.87 21.08
C ARG A 506 -5.92 -21.66 19.78
N TYR A 507 -7.07 -21.64 19.08
CA TYR A 507 -7.21 -22.30 17.78
C TYR A 507 -6.21 -21.74 16.74
N ARG A 508 -6.12 -20.42 16.60
CA ARG A 508 -5.17 -19.77 15.66
C ARG A 508 -3.70 -19.95 16.05
N LEU A 509 -3.37 -20.00 17.35
CA LEU A 509 -2.01 -20.32 17.83
C LEU A 509 -1.63 -21.78 17.55
N ALA A 510 -2.57 -22.72 17.69
CA ALA A 510 -2.33 -24.15 17.49
C ALA A 510 -2.06 -24.54 16.02
N MET A 511 -2.48 -23.71 15.05
CA MET A 511 -2.18 -23.91 13.63
C MET A 511 -0.66 -23.95 13.34
N TRP A 512 0.19 -23.38 14.21
CA TRP A 512 1.64 -23.51 14.11
C TRP A 512 2.15 -24.94 14.29
N GLN A 513 1.42 -25.77 15.05
CA GLN A 513 1.75 -27.19 15.25
C GLN A 513 1.23 -28.12 14.13
N LEU A 514 0.72 -27.54 13.03
CA LEU A 514 0.34 -28.25 11.81
C LEU A 514 1.26 -27.83 10.65
N PRO A 515 1.63 -28.73 9.73
CA PRO A 515 2.35 -28.36 8.51
C PRO A 515 1.46 -27.51 7.59
N PRO A 516 2.03 -26.65 6.71
CA PRO A 516 1.30 -25.59 6.01
C PRO A 516 0.04 -26.04 5.26
N GLU A 517 0.11 -27.17 4.57
CA GLU A 517 -0.95 -27.76 3.76
C GLU A 517 -2.10 -28.39 4.58
N ALA A 518 -1.81 -28.81 5.82
CA ALA A 518 -2.81 -29.39 6.73
C ALA A 518 -3.55 -28.34 7.56
N ARG A 519 -3.21 -27.04 7.45
CA ARG A 519 -3.80 -25.97 8.24
C ARG A 519 -5.22 -25.63 7.74
N PRO A 520 -6.29 -25.87 8.51
CA PRO A 520 -7.64 -25.42 8.14
C PRO A 520 -7.73 -23.88 8.13
N LYS A 521 -6.86 -23.19 8.89
CA LYS A 521 -6.89 -21.74 9.08
C LYS A 521 -5.46 -21.21 9.22
N THR A 522 -5.17 -20.00 8.74
CA THR A 522 -3.83 -19.40 8.85
C THR A 522 -3.42 -19.27 10.32
N PRO A 523 -2.16 -19.49 10.71
CA PRO A 523 -1.75 -19.30 12.09
C PRO A 523 -1.80 -17.83 12.52
N MET A 524 -1.82 -17.59 13.83
CA MET A 524 -1.44 -16.29 14.41
C MET A 524 -0.19 -16.47 15.30
N PRO A 525 0.72 -15.47 15.37
CA PRO A 525 0.83 -14.34 14.44
C PRO A 525 1.02 -14.84 13.00
N PRO A 526 0.56 -14.11 11.97
CA PRO A 526 0.65 -14.56 10.60
C PRO A 526 2.11 -14.57 10.12
N LEU A 527 2.41 -15.42 9.14
CA LEU A 527 3.77 -15.70 8.68
C LEU A 527 4.56 -14.43 8.27
N GLN A 528 3.88 -13.43 7.72
CA GLN A 528 4.49 -12.16 7.35
C GLN A 528 4.77 -11.22 8.54
N ALA A 529 3.93 -11.24 9.58
CA ALA A 529 4.12 -10.40 10.77
C ALA A 529 5.28 -10.90 11.65
N LEU A 530 5.51 -12.22 11.72
CA LEU A 530 6.67 -12.77 12.43
C LEU A 530 8.00 -12.26 11.86
N ARG A 531 8.12 -12.21 10.52
CA ARG A 531 9.28 -11.65 9.82
C ARG A 531 9.52 -10.19 10.23
N GLY A 532 8.47 -9.35 10.21
CA GLY A 532 8.54 -7.95 10.67
C GLY A 532 8.85 -7.78 12.16
N LEU A 533 8.63 -8.79 12.99
CA LEU A 533 8.94 -8.82 14.43
C LEU A 533 10.30 -9.47 14.77
N GLY A 534 11.10 -9.80 13.74
CA GLY A 534 12.42 -10.43 13.89
C GLY A 534 12.39 -11.89 14.35
N ALA A 535 11.23 -12.57 14.23
CA ALA A 535 11.09 -13.98 14.57
C ALA A 535 11.19 -14.85 13.31
N ASP A 536 12.15 -15.79 13.29
CA ASP A 536 12.28 -16.78 12.21
C ASP A 536 11.09 -17.76 12.21
N PRO A 537 10.29 -17.84 11.13
CA PRO A 537 9.17 -18.76 11.09
C PRO A 537 9.54 -20.24 10.96
N ALA A 538 10.77 -20.59 10.57
CA ALA A 538 11.19 -21.99 10.49
C ALA A 538 11.39 -22.61 11.88
N THR A 539 11.95 -21.85 12.82
CA THR A 539 12.13 -22.27 14.22
C THR A 539 10.97 -21.89 15.14
N TRP A 540 10.13 -20.91 14.77
CA TRP A 540 9.04 -20.38 15.63
C TRP A 540 8.10 -21.45 16.23
N ALA A 541 7.77 -22.52 15.48
CA ALA A 541 6.87 -23.58 15.96
C ALA A 541 7.41 -24.34 17.20
N ALA A 542 8.73 -24.38 17.37
CA ALA A 542 9.42 -24.97 18.52
C ALA A 542 9.89 -23.93 19.55
N SER A 543 9.53 -22.66 19.39
CA SER A 543 10.02 -21.58 20.26
C SER A 543 9.34 -21.57 21.64
N SER A 544 10.12 -21.17 22.66
CA SER A 544 9.60 -20.90 24.00
C SER A 544 8.63 -19.72 24.03
N GLU A 545 8.75 -18.76 23.11
CA GLU A 545 7.81 -17.64 22.96
C GLU A 545 6.42 -18.13 22.49
N LEU A 546 6.35 -19.00 21.48
CA LEU A 546 5.09 -19.62 21.06
C LEU A 546 4.50 -20.51 22.16
N ALA A 547 5.32 -21.30 22.85
CA ALA A 547 4.87 -22.11 23.98
C ALA A 547 4.25 -21.25 25.09
N THR A 548 4.89 -20.12 25.43
CA THR A 548 4.38 -19.16 26.43
C THR A 548 3.06 -18.53 25.99
N LEU A 549 2.92 -18.13 24.72
CA LEU A 549 1.66 -17.64 24.14
C LEU A 549 0.54 -18.71 24.22
N GLN A 550 0.86 -19.97 23.93
CA GLN A 550 -0.08 -21.09 23.97
C GLN A 550 -0.52 -21.44 25.41
N THR A 551 0.39 -21.40 26.38
CA THR A 551 0.09 -21.60 27.81
C THR A 551 -0.82 -20.49 28.36
N TYR A 552 -0.45 -19.22 28.21
CA TYR A 552 -1.28 -18.10 28.70
C TYR A 552 -2.66 -18.07 28.02
N ALA A 553 -2.74 -18.38 26.72
CA ALA A 553 -4.02 -18.54 26.03
C ALA A 553 -4.86 -19.71 26.56
N ALA A 554 -4.24 -20.78 27.08
CA ALA A 554 -4.95 -21.90 27.70
C ALA A 554 -5.45 -21.56 29.12
N GLU A 555 -4.65 -20.84 29.91
CA GLU A 555 -5.03 -20.30 31.23
C GLU A 555 -6.25 -19.37 31.11
N LEU A 556 -6.20 -18.43 30.15
CA LEU A 556 -7.31 -17.53 29.80
C LEU A 556 -8.60 -18.26 29.38
N ALA A 557 -8.51 -19.52 28.95
CA ALA A 557 -9.66 -20.35 28.58
C ALA A 557 -10.10 -21.34 29.68
N GLY A 558 -9.52 -21.28 30.89
CA GLY A 558 -9.80 -22.24 31.96
C GLY A 558 -9.21 -23.64 31.75
N GLY A 559 -8.19 -23.77 30.90
CA GLY A 559 -7.51 -25.04 30.61
C GLY A 559 -8.18 -25.90 29.53
N GLY A 560 -8.14 -27.22 29.70
CA GLY A 560 -8.69 -28.18 28.72
C GLY A 560 -7.92 -28.26 27.38
N PRO A 561 -8.38 -29.07 26.42
CA PRO A 561 -7.76 -29.20 25.09
C PRO A 561 -8.00 -27.97 24.20
N VAL A 562 -7.26 -27.87 23.09
CA VAL A 562 -7.53 -26.87 22.03
C VAL A 562 -8.88 -27.18 21.36
N PRO A 563 -9.75 -26.17 21.11
CA PRO A 563 -11.02 -26.38 20.40
C PRO A 563 -10.86 -27.03 19.03
N LYS A 564 -11.79 -27.91 18.66
CA LYS A 564 -11.86 -28.56 17.33
C LYS A 564 -13.24 -28.34 16.69
N PRO A 565 -13.60 -27.10 16.30
CA PRO A 565 -14.86 -26.82 15.61
C PRO A 565 -14.82 -27.29 14.15
N ASP A 566 -15.96 -27.72 13.60
CA ASP A 566 -16.10 -28.06 12.17
C ASP A 566 -15.87 -26.85 11.25
N ASN A 567 -16.10 -25.64 11.77
CA ASN A 567 -15.83 -24.39 11.08
C ASN A 567 -15.36 -23.33 12.10
N TYR A 568 -14.23 -22.65 11.83
CA TYR A 568 -13.67 -21.65 12.75
C TYR A 568 -14.66 -20.54 13.14
N GLU A 569 -15.58 -20.16 12.25
CA GLU A 569 -16.49 -19.05 12.51
C GLU A 569 -17.68 -19.42 13.43
N THR A 570 -17.87 -20.70 13.79
CA THR A 570 -18.88 -21.14 14.79
C THR A 570 -18.38 -21.08 16.24
N LEU A 571 -17.09 -20.78 16.46
CA LEU A 571 -16.60 -20.42 17.80
C LEU A 571 -17.32 -19.16 18.30
N PRO A 572 -17.41 -18.92 19.62
CA PRO A 572 -17.92 -17.65 20.16
C PRO A 572 -17.17 -16.45 19.57
N PRO A 573 -17.89 -15.39 19.10
CA PRO A 573 -17.25 -14.17 18.64
C PRO A 573 -16.44 -13.53 19.77
N CYS A 574 -15.33 -12.87 19.43
CA CYS A 574 -14.62 -12.06 20.41
C CYS A 574 -15.41 -10.77 20.66
N LEU A 575 -15.32 -10.20 21.88
CA LEU A 575 -15.98 -8.94 22.20
C LEU A 575 -15.53 -7.82 21.23
N PRO A 576 -16.43 -6.88 20.87
CA PRO A 576 -16.08 -5.75 20.03
C PRO A 576 -15.01 -4.85 20.69
N GLY A 577 -14.22 -4.20 19.82
CA GLY A 577 -13.30 -3.10 20.15
C GLY A 577 -14.05 -1.86 20.64
#